data_AF-A0A961ZHR0-F1
#
_entry.id   AF-A0A961ZHR0-F1
#
_cell.length_a   1.000
_cell.length_b   1.000
_cell.length_c   1.000
_cell.angle_alpha   90.00
_cell.angle_beta   90.00
_cell.angle_gamma   90.00
#
_symmetry.space_group_name_H-M   'P 1'
#
loop_
_entity.id
_entity.type
_entity.pdbx_description
1 polymer ?
#
loop_
_entity_poly.entity_id
_entity_poly.type
_entity_poly.pdbx_seq_one_letter_code
_entity_poly.pdbx_strand_id
1 'polypeptide(L)'
;MPVTYIANSIRPRSTVATLRPRGTSVHTMRTLLVLCAVIAATSTATVAESLDPHAVYEQRCAACHLPHARELAESALDRRDGKVVLKGSGQSLRQFLAHHPRRAPTPAEAEALDRHFNAMLQTGFLYHQKCSTCHDRAVVVARLFLTLRDGQLVGRYTGRDIATFLEGHGRLDANEVPVIAEMLARQLRR
;
A
#
# COMPACT_ATOMS: atom_id res chain seq x y z
N MET A 1 -16.32 -12.08 41.53
CA MET A 1 -15.10 -12.50 42.26
C MET A 1 -14.13 -11.32 42.25
N PRO A 2 -13.93 -10.60 43.37
CA PRO A 2 -13.04 -9.45 43.40
C PRO A 2 -11.59 -9.89 43.67
N VAL A 3 -10.65 -9.39 42.88
CA VAL A 3 -9.22 -9.60 43.07
C VAL A 3 -8.66 -8.38 43.81
N THR A 4 -8.29 -8.58 45.06
CA THR A 4 -7.67 -7.59 45.94
C THR A 4 -6.17 -7.53 45.62
N TYR A 5 -5.64 -6.36 45.28
CA TYR A 5 -4.20 -6.15 45.06
C TYR A 5 -3.57 -5.50 46.29
N ILE A 6 -2.64 -6.20 46.93
CA ILE A 6 -1.93 -5.75 48.14
C ILE A 6 -0.71 -4.94 47.70
N ALA A 7 -0.64 -3.68 48.14
CA ALA A 7 0.53 -2.83 48.03
C ALA A 7 1.63 -3.33 48.98
N ASN A 8 2.88 -3.44 48.50
CA ASN A 8 4.03 -3.70 49.34
C ASN A 8 5.09 -2.60 49.14
N SER A 9 5.37 -1.89 50.22
CA SER A 9 6.30 -0.76 50.29
C SER A 9 7.47 -1.12 51.20
N ILE A 10 8.68 -1.25 50.65
CA ILE A 10 9.92 -1.28 51.45
C ILE A 10 11.01 -0.50 50.69
N ARG A 11 11.44 0.63 51.28
CA ARG A 11 12.66 1.35 50.91
C ARG A 11 13.84 0.79 51.70
N PRO A 12 15.06 0.90 51.17
CA PRO A 12 16.17 1.33 52.01
C PRO A 12 16.94 2.53 51.46
N ARG A 13 17.33 3.39 52.41
CA ARG A 13 18.33 4.47 52.31
C ARG A 13 19.69 3.90 51.88
N SER A 14 20.44 4.66 51.08
CA SER A 14 21.91 4.65 51.12
C SER A 14 22.53 5.89 50.48
N THR A 15 23.18 6.68 51.34
CA THR A 15 24.46 7.39 51.17
C THR A 15 24.73 8.25 49.91
N VAL A 16 24.71 9.56 50.17
CA VAL A 16 25.35 10.61 49.37
C VAL A 16 26.86 10.44 49.46
N ALA A 17 27.51 10.13 48.34
CA ALA A 17 28.96 10.23 48.16
C ALA A 17 29.25 11.44 47.26
N THR A 18 29.79 12.50 47.87
CA THR A 18 30.29 13.68 47.17
C THR A 18 31.59 13.34 46.43
N LEU A 19 31.53 13.23 45.11
CA LEU A 19 32.69 13.13 44.23
C LEU A 19 33.15 14.52 43.76
N ARG A 20 34.40 14.85 44.09
CA ARG A 20 35.18 16.01 43.61
C ARG A 20 35.47 15.86 42.11
N PRO A 21 35.27 16.89 41.26
CA PRO A 21 35.78 16.87 39.90
C PRO A 21 37.29 17.17 39.90
N ARG A 22 38.10 16.23 39.40
CA ARG A 22 39.50 16.42 39.05
C ARG A 22 39.62 16.65 37.54
N GLY A 23 40.25 17.77 37.18
CA GLY A 23 41.19 17.88 36.07
C GLY A 23 40.71 17.50 34.68
N THR A 24 40.36 18.53 33.92
CA THR A 24 40.26 18.57 32.46
C THR A 24 41.45 17.90 31.75
N SER A 25 41.18 16.84 30.98
CA SER A 25 42.04 16.40 29.87
C SER A 25 41.34 16.74 28.56
N VAL A 26 41.82 17.79 27.90
CA VAL A 26 41.24 18.45 26.71
C VAL A 26 41.35 17.59 25.43
N HIS A 27 41.87 16.37 25.51
CA HIS A 27 42.14 15.51 24.34
C HIS A 27 41.10 14.42 24.05
N THR A 28 40.20 14.08 24.98
CA THR A 28 39.13 13.09 24.75
C THR A 28 37.82 13.68 24.21
N MET A 29 37.70 15.02 24.17
CA MET A 29 36.50 15.72 23.72
C MET A 29 36.41 15.87 22.18
N ARG A 30 37.50 15.65 21.45
CA ARG A 30 37.48 15.64 19.97
C ARG A 30 36.99 14.31 19.38
N THR A 31 37.12 13.20 20.09
CA THR A 31 36.71 11.88 19.58
C THR A 31 35.23 11.57 19.84
N LEU A 32 34.65 12.11 20.91
CA LEU A 32 33.23 11.93 21.24
C LEU A 32 32.29 12.76 20.34
N LEU A 33 32.80 13.87 19.77
CA LEU A 33 32.01 14.76 18.90
C LEU A 33 31.88 14.20 17.46
N VAL A 34 32.78 13.29 17.06
CA VAL A 34 32.70 12.59 15.77
C VAL A 34 31.66 11.47 15.81
N LEU A 35 31.43 10.84 16.97
CA LEU A 35 30.50 9.71 17.10
C LEU A 35 29.02 10.14 17.06
N CYS A 36 28.68 11.34 17.55
CA CYS A 36 27.31 11.89 17.42
C CYS A 36 26.97 12.36 16.00
N ALA A 37 27.97 12.70 15.17
CA ALA A 37 27.74 13.11 13.79
C ALA A 37 27.44 11.92 12.85
N VAL A 38 27.82 10.69 13.22
CA VAL A 38 27.57 9.49 12.41
C VAL A 38 26.16 8.92 12.61
N ILE A 39 25.52 9.15 13.76
CA ILE A 39 24.17 8.63 14.04
C ILE A 39 23.07 9.48 13.38
N ALA A 40 23.33 10.76 13.07
CA ALA A 40 22.37 11.60 12.34
C ALA A 40 22.22 11.25 10.84
N ALA A 41 23.07 10.35 10.31
CA ALA A 41 23.05 9.93 8.91
C ALA A 41 22.21 8.67 8.65
N THR A 42 21.57 8.07 9.67
CA THR A 42 20.55 7.04 9.43
C THR A 42 19.25 7.72 9.04
N SER A 43 19.22 8.23 7.81
CA SER A 43 18.02 8.64 7.10
C SER A 43 17.01 7.51 7.23
N THR A 44 16.01 7.69 8.09
CA THR A 44 14.82 6.87 8.06
C THR A 44 14.23 7.05 6.68
N ALA A 45 14.39 6.05 5.81
CA ALA A 45 13.62 5.97 4.60
C ALA A 45 12.16 5.95 5.03
N THR A 46 11.51 7.11 4.96
CA THR A 46 10.07 7.20 5.06
C THR A 46 9.55 6.36 3.92
N VAL A 47 9.10 5.15 4.22
CA VAL A 47 8.34 4.33 3.29
C VAL A 47 7.10 5.16 3.00
N ALA A 48 7.08 5.81 1.84
CA ALA A 48 5.90 6.51 1.38
C ALA A 48 4.78 5.47 1.33
N GLU A 49 3.81 5.57 2.23
CA GLU A 49 2.62 4.72 2.21
C GLU A 49 1.99 4.90 0.83
N SER A 50 1.87 3.81 0.07
CA SER A 50 1.31 3.90 -1.25
C SER A 50 -0.19 4.21 -1.11
N LEU A 51 -0.66 5.20 -1.88
CA LEU A 51 -2.05 5.62 -1.81
C LEU A 51 -2.94 4.49 -2.36
N ASP A 52 -3.98 4.12 -1.61
CA ASP A 52 -5.01 3.19 -2.09
C ASP A 52 -5.75 3.83 -3.29
N PRO A 53 -5.51 3.36 -4.52
CA PRO A 53 -6.08 4.00 -5.69
C PRO A 53 -7.60 3.85 -5.78
N HIS A 54 -8.19 2.81 -5.15
CA HIS A 54 -9.65 2.66 -5.10
C HIS A 54 -10.25 3.74 -4.20
N ALA A 55 -9.67 3.96 -3.02
CA ALA A 55 -10.11 5.02 -2.13
C ALA A 55 -9.96 6.40 -2.78
N VAL A 56 -8.86 6.65 -3.49
CA VAL A 56 -8.67 7.89 -4.25
C VAL A 56 -9.78 8.05 -5.30
N TYR A 57 -10.08 7.02 -6.08
CA TYR A 57 -11.14 7.08 -7.09
C TYR A 57 -12.53 7.35 -6.46
N GLU A 58 -12.89 6.59 -5.44
CA GLU A 58 -14.20 6.71 -4.77
C GLU A 58 -14.38 8.13 -4.18
N GLN A 59 -13.33 8.71 -3.59
CA GLN A 59 -13.40 10.03 -2.96
C GLN A 59 -13.29 11.21 -3.94
N ARG A 60 -12.57 11.04 -5.05
CA ARG A 60 -12.24 12.14 -5.98
C ARG A 60 -13.07 12.12 -7.25
N CYS A 61 -13.46 10.95 -7.74
CA CYS A 61 -13.99 10.77 -9.09
C CYS A 61 -15.45 10.29 -9.11
N ALA A 62 -15.82 9.36 -8.22
CA ALA A 62 -17.12 8.67 -8.28
C ALA A 62 -18.35 9.58 -8.08
N ALA A 63 -18.18 10.79 -7.53
CA ALA A 63 -19.27 11.76 -7.38
C ALA A 63 -19.70 12.41 -8.72
N CYS A 64 -18.84 12.41 -9.74
CA CYS A 64 -19.12 13.02 -11.06
C CYS A 64 -18.99 12.03 -12.22
N HIS A 65 -18.32 10.90 -12.01
CA HIS A 65 -18.12 9.84 -12.99
C HIS A 65 -18.90 8.58 -12.60
N LEU A 66 -18.78 7.54 -13.41
CA LEU A 66 -19.36 6.23 -13.11
C LEU A 66 -18.94 5.76 -11.70
N PRO A 67 -19.78 5.03 -10.97
CA PRO A 67 -19.47 4.65 -9.58
C PRO A 67 -18.22 3.78 -9.43
N HIS A 68 -17.78 3.15 -10.51
CA HIS A 68 -16.71 2.16 -10.51
C HIS A 68 -15.68 2.50 -11.58
N ALA A 69 -14.40 2.40 -11.18
CA ALA A 69 -13.28 2.81 -12.02
C ALA A 69 -13.18 2.01 -13.33
N ARG A 70 -13.58 0.74 -13.32
CA ARG A 70 -13.54 -0.13 -14.50
C ARG A 70 -14.36 0.43 -15.65
N GLU A 71 -15.61 0.80 -15.38
CA GLU A 71 -16.56 1.25 -16.40
C GLU A 71 -16.10 2.59 -17.01
N LEU A 72 -15.48 3.45 -16.20
CA LEU A 72 -14.79 4.64 -16.71
C LEU A 72 -13.60 4.26 -17.60
N ALA A 73 -12.77 3.30 -17.16
CA ALA A 73 -11.61 2.86 -17.92
C ALA A 73 -12.01 2.26 -19.27
N GLU A 74 -12.98 1.35 -19.27
CA GLU A 74 -13.50 0.70 -20.47
C GLU A 74 -14.12 1.69 -21.45
N SER A 75 -14.89 2.67 -20.97
CA SER A 75 -15.58 3.62 -21.84
C SER A 75 -14.67 4.74 -22.36
N ALA A 76 -13.74 5.25 -21.55
CA ALA A 76 -13.06 6.51 -21.83
C ALA A 76 -11.54 6.40 -21.99
N LEU A 77 -10.91 5.30 -21.55
CA LEU A 77 -9.45 5.17 -21.49
C LEU A 77 -8.93 4.07 -22.41
N ASP A 78 -7.72 4.28 -22.91
CA ASP A 78 -6.98 3.33 -23.74
C ASP A 78 -5.53 3.23 -23.24
N ARG A 79 -4.81 2.18 -23.64
CA ARG A 79 -3.41 1.98 -23.28
C ARG A 79 -2.54 1.99 -24.52
N ARG A 80 -1.63 2.96 -24.61
CA ARG A 80 -0.69 3.13 -25.72
C ARG A 80 0.71 3.30 -25.20
N ASP A 81 1.66 2.51 -25.71
CA ASP A 81 3.07 2.54 -25.30
C ASP A 81 3.27 2.48 -23.77
N GLY A 82 2.45 1.65 -23.11
CA GLY A 82 2.46 1.47 -21.66
C GLY A 82 1.88 2.62 -20.84
N LYS A 83 1.29 3.64 -21.48
CA LYS A 83 0.67 4.80 -20.83
C LYS A 83 -0.84 4.76 -20.99
N VAL A 84 -1.55 5.29 -20.00
CA VAL A 84 -3.00 5.51 -20.10
C VAL A 84 -3.27 6.81 -20.84
N VAL A 85 -4.15 6.75 -21.83
CA VAL A 85 -4.58 7.88 -22.65
C VAL A 85 -6.10 7.95 -22.71
N LEU A 86 -6.63 9.15 -22.98
CA LEU A 86 -8.06 9.33 -23.24
C LEU A 86 -8.37 8.87 -24.67
N LYS A 87 -9.41 8.04 -24.85
CA LYS A 87 -9.83 7.53 -26.16
C LYS A 87 -10.16 8.63 -27.17
N GLY A 88 -10.84 9.69 -26.72
CA GLY A 88 -11.33 10.76 -27.61
C GLY A 88 -10.26 11.72 -28.12
N SER A 89 -9.20 11.95 -27.34
CA SER A 89 -8.16 12.96 -27.66
C SER A 89 -6.75 12.39 -27.80
N GLY A 90 -6.50 11.17 -27.34
CA GLY A 90 -5.16 10.60 -27.23
C GLY A 90 -4.28 11.25 -26.15
N GLN A 91 -4.80 12.23 -25.42
CA GLN A 91 -4.08 12.91 -24.35
C GLN A 91 -3.73 11.93 -23.22
N SER A 92 -2.54 12.06 -22.64
CA SER A 92 -2.16 11.29 -21.45
C SER A 92 -3.13 11.55 -20.29
N LEU A 93 -3.56 10.48 -19.62
CA LEU A 93 -4.42 10.58 -18.44
C LEU A 93 -3.77 11.44 -17.36
N ARG A 94 -2.48 11.24 -17.07
CA ARG A 94 -1.74 12.03 -16.08
C ARG A 94 -1.75 13.53 -16.40
N GLN A 95 -1.58 13.91 -17.67
CA GLN A 95 -1.65 15.32 -18.09
C GLN A 95 -3.06 15.89 -17.93
N PHE A 96 -4.08 15.10 -18.28
CA PHE A 96 -5.48 15.48 -18.14
C PHE A 96 -5.87 15.66 -16.66
N LEU A 97 -5.48 14.72 -15.78
CA LEU A 97 -5.77 14.77 -14.36
C LEU A 97 -5.16 16.01 -13.69
N ALA A 98 -3.94 16.42 -14.07
CA ALA A 98 -3.28 17.61 -13.53
C ALA A 98 -4.09 18.90 -13.72
N HIS A 99 -5.01 18.93 -14.69
CA HIS A 99 -5.83 20.10 -15.02
C HIS A 99 -7.32 19.76 -15.01
N HIS A 100 -7.73 18.72 -14.27
CA HIS A 100 -9.11 18.24 -14.30
C HIS A 100 -10.08 19.36 -13.87
N PRO A 101 -11.07 19.73 -14.71
CA PRO A 101 -11.75 21.03 -14.63
C PRO A 101 -12.60 21.23 -13.37
N ARG A 102 -13.04 20.15 -12.73
CA ARG A 102 -13.83 20.23 -11.49
C ARG A 102 -12.98 20.16 -10.23
N ARG A 103 -12.02 19.23 -10.20
CA ARG A 103 -11.22 18.90 -9.03
C ARG A 103 -10.00 18.13 -9.48
N ALA A 104 -8.87 18.83 -9.64
CA ALA A 104 -7.60 18.19 -9.94
C ALA A 104 -7.14 17.36 -8.73
N PRO A 105 -6.81 16.06 -8.88
CA PRO A 105 -6.06 15.32 -7.87
C PRO A 105 -4.67 15.91 -7.66
N THR A 106 -4.10 15.69 -6.48
CA THR A 106 -2.67 15.97 -6.24
C THR A 106 -1.79 15.13 -7.17
N PRO A 107 -0.51 15.49 -7.39
CA PRO A 107 0.39 14.69 -8.23
C PRO A 107 0.49 13.22 -7.80
N ALA A 108 0.51 12.95 -6.49
CA ALA A 108 0.57 11.59 -5.95
C ALA A 108 -0.73 10.80 -6.20
N GLU A 109 -1.89 11.44 -6.03
CA GLU A 109 -3.19 10.85 -6.35
C GLU A 109 -3.33 10.57 -7.85
N ALA A 110 -2.88 11.50 -8.70
CA ALA A 110 -2.89 11.32 -10.16
C ALA A 110 -2.02 10.14 -10.59
N GLU A 111 -0.86 9.96 -9.96
CA GLU A 111 0.02 8.82 -10.21
C GLU A 111 -0.60 7.50 -9.73
N ALA A 112 -1.23 7.49 -8.56
CA ALA A 112 -1.93 6.30 -8.04
C ALA A 112 -3.07 5.89 -8.98
N LEU A 113 -3.86 6.85 -9.46
CA LEU A 113 -4.93 6.62 -10.44
C LEU A 113 -4.37 6.11 -11.77
N ASP A 114 -3.33 6.74 -12.33
CA ASP A 114 -2.71 6.33 -13.59
C ASP A 114 -2.20 4.88 -13.53
N ARG A 115 -1.48 4.52 -12.47
CA ARG A 115 -1.03 3.13 -12.24
C ARG A 115 -2.20 2.15 -12.13
N HIS A 116 -3.26 2.55 -11.43
CA HIS A 116 -4.45 1.73 -11.26
C HIS A 116 -5.18 1.46 -12.58
N PHE A 117 -5.42 2.50 -13.38
CA PHE A 117 -6.03 2.36 -14.70
C PHE A 117 -5.14 1.57 -15.66
N ASN A 118 -3.82 1.81 -15.64
CA ASN A 118 -2.87 1.07 -16.46
C ASN A 118 -2.91 -0.42 -16.12
N ALA A 119 -2.93 -0.78 -14.83
CA ALA A 119 -3.02 -2.17 -14.41
C ALA A 119 -4.31 -2.84 -14.90
N MET A 120 -5.47 -2.15 -14.79
CA MET A 120 -6.73 -2.70 -15.30
C MET A 120 -6.68 -2.94 -16.82
N LEU A 121 -6.26 -1.92 -17.58
CA LEU A 121 -6.14 -1.99 -19.04
C LEU A 121 -5.12 -3.05 -19.49
N GLN A 122 -3.97 -3.15 -18.82
CA GLN A 122 -2.94 -4.15 -19.11
C GLN A 122 -3.46 -5.58 -18.94
N THR A 123 -4.30 -5.82 -17.93
CA THR A 123 -4.90 -7.14 -17.69
C THR A 123 -6.14 -7.41 -18.53
N GLY A 124 -6.57 -6.46 -19.37
CA GLY A 124 -7.81 -6.58 -20.15
C GLY A 124 -9.05 -6.81 -19.28
N PHE A 125 -9.03 -6.35 -18.02
CA PHE A 125 -10.14 -6.56 -17.07
C PHE A 125 -10.43 -8.04 -16.76
N LEU A 126 -9.42 -8.91 -16.80
CA LEU A 126 -9.56 -10.37 -16.64
C LEU A 126 -10.40 -10.82 -15.43
N TYR A 127 -10.23 -10.17 -14.27
CA TYR A 127 -11.05 -10.47 -13.09
C TYR A 127 -12.54 -10.25 -13.36
N HIS A 128 -12.90 -9.16 -14.04
CA HIS A 128 -14.28 -8.90 -14.39
C HIS A 128 -14.81 -9.98 -15.32
N GLN A 129 -14.03 -10.35 -16.35
CA GLN A 129 -14.46 -11.33 -17.35
C GLN A 129 -14.70 -12.73 -16.77
N LYS A 130 -13.88 -13.16 -15.80
CA LYS A 130 -13.90 -14.57 -15.34
C LYS A 130 -14.36 -14.76 -13.90
N CYS A 131 -14.27 -13.75 -13.05
CA CYS A 131 -14.56 -13.88 -11.62
C CYS A 131 -15.87 -13.17 -11.22
N SER A 132 -16.28 -12.12 -11.93
CA SER A 132 -17.39 -11.25 -11.46
C SER A 132 -18.78 -11.90 -11.48
N THR A 133 -18.95 -13.03 -12.17
CA THR A 133 -20.20 -13.79 -12.15
C THR A 133 -20.46 -14.42 -10.77
N CYS A 134 -19.40 -14.81 -10.05
CA CYS A 134 -19.50 -15.48 -8.75
C CYS A 134 -19.01 -14.61 -7.59
N HIS A 135 -18.21 -13.59 -7.88
CA HIS A 135 -17.63 -12.69 -6.91
C HIS A 135 -18.00 -11.25 -7.22
N ASP A 136 -18.12 -10.43 -6.18
CA ASP A 136 -18.29 -8.99 -6.35
C ASP A 136 -16.94 -8.34 -6.74
N ARG A 137 -16.50 -7.30 -6.04
CA ARG A 137 -15.25 -6.59 -6.36
C ARG A 137 -14.03 -7.37 -5.90
N ALA A 138 -12.98 -7.37 -6.73
CA ALA A 138 -11.69 -7.98 -6.39
C ALA A 138 -11.11 -7.46 -5.06
N VAL A 139 -11.26 -6.15 -4.79
CA VAL A 139 -10.82 -5.53 -3.53
C VAL A 139 -11.57 -6.10 -2.31
N VAL A 140 -12.86 -6.42 -2.46
CA VAL A 140 -13.68 -7.04 -1.41
C VAL A 140 -13.20 -8.47 -1.17
N VAL A 141 -13.05 -9.26 -2.23
CA VAL A 141 -12.54 -10.63 -2.14
C VAL A 141 -11.18 -10.67 -1.45
N ALA A 142 -10.25 -9.85 -1.91
CA ALA A 142 -8.91 -9.81 -1.35
C ALA A 142 -8.92 -9.41 0.13
N ARG A 143 -9.55 -8.29 0.48
CA ARG A 143 -9.49 -7.76 1.85
C ARG A 143 -10.21 -8.64 2.87
N LEU A 144 -11.30 -9.31 2.48
CA LEU A 144 -12.06 -10.15 3.41
C LEU A 144 -11.49 -11.57 3.55
N PHE A 145 -11.01 -12.17 2.47
CA PHE A 145 -10.71 -13.60 2.44
C PHE A 145 -9.24 -13.93 2.25
N LEU A 146 -8.40 -12.96 1.86
CA LEU A 146 -6.99 -13.19 1.57
C LEU A 146 -6.08 -12.45 2.55
N THR A 147 -4.82 -12.87 2.57
CA THR A 147 -3.73 -12.19 3.27
C THR A 147 -2.42 -12.50 2.54
N LEU A 148 -1.42 -11.63 2.75
CA LEU A 148 -0.04 -11.96 2.41
C LEU A 148 0.62 -12.63 3.63
N ARG A 149 1.33 -13.73 3.42
CA ARG A 149 2.24 -14.36 4.40
C ARG A 149 3.56 -14.63 3.70
N ASP A 150 4.65 -14.08 4.21
CA ASP A 150 5.99 -14.22 3.62
C ASP A 150 6.04 -13.86 2.11
N GLY A 151 5.27 -12.84 1.73
CA GLY A 151 5.14 -12.38 0.33
C GLY A 151 4.19 -13.20 -0.54
N GLN A 152 3.69 -14.33 -0.06
CA GLN A 152 2.79 -15.23 -0.77
C GLN A 152 1.31 -14.89 -0.49
N LEU A 153 0.49 -14.91 -1.54
CA LEU A 153 -0.95 -14.70 -1.42
C LEU A 153 -1.62 -15.99 -0.96
N VAL A 154 -2.17 -15.98 0.25
CA VAL A 154 -2.82 -17.15 0.84
C VAL A 154 -4.24 -16.83 1.32
N GLY A 155 -5.07 -17.86 1.42
CA GLY A 155 -6.37 -17.76 2.07
C GLY A 155 -6.21 -17.40 3.54
N ARG A 156 -6.88 -16.33 3.99
CA ARG A 156 -6.78 -15.80 5.37
C ARG A 156 -7.10 -16.85 6.42
N TYR A 157 -8.19 -17.59 6.21
CA TYR A 157 -8.72 -18.56 7.17
C TYR A 157 -8.23 -19.98 6.93
N THR A 158 -7.82 -20.30 5.71
CA THR A 158 -7.42 -21.67 5.31
C THR A 158 -5.92 -21.86 5.23
N GLY A 159 -5.14 -20.78 5.09
CA GLY A 159 -3.71 -20.84 4.79
C GLY A 159 -3.38 -21.40 3.40
N ARG A 160 -4.39 -21.70 2.57
CA ARG A 160 -4.20 -22.30 1.25
C ARG A 160 -3.51 -21.31 0.31
N ASP A 161 -2.54 -21.79 -0.45
CA ASP A 161 -1.93 -21.02 -1.54
C ASP A 161 -2.98 -20.68 -2.60
N ILE A 162 -3.09 -19.39 -2.95
CA ILE A 162 -4.11 -18.92 -3.88
C ILE A 162 -3.74 -19.23 -5.34
N ALA A 163 -2.46 -19.25 -5.71
CA ALA A 163 -2.07 -19.57 -7.07
C ALA A 163 -2.45 -21.02 -7.42
N THR A 164 -2.09 -21.99 -6.57
CA THR A 164 -2.49 -23.40 -6.71
C THR A 164 -4.01 -23.58 -6.66
N PHE A 165 -4.71 -22.85 -5.78
CA PHE A 165 -6.18 -22.91 -5.76
C PHE A 165 -6.81 -22.46 -7.09
N LEU A 166 -6.24 -21.42 -7.71
CA LEU A 166 -6.74 -20.84 -8.95
C LEU A 166 -6.53 -21.75 -10.17
N GLU A 167 -5.59 -22.70 -10.14
CA GLU A 167 -5.42 -23.69 -11.22
C GLU A 167 -6.69 -24.52 -11.47
N GLY A 168 -7.51 -24.72 -10.43
CA GLY A 168 -8.80 -25.43 -10.51
C GLY A 168 -10.03 -24.53 -10.42
N HIS A 169 -9.87 -23.20 -10.40
CA HIS A 169 -10.96 -22.27 -10.11
C HIS A 169 -11.06 -21.13 -11.13
N GLY A 170 -12.28 -20.66 -11.42
CA GLY A 170 -12.50 -19.51 -12.31
C GLY A 170 -12.23 -19.76 -13.80
N ARG A 171 -11.99 -21.01 -14.22
CA ARG A 171 -11.69 -21.39 -15.61
C ARG A 171 -10.51 -20.58 -16.18
N LEU A 172 -9.49 -20.41 -15.35
CA LEU A 172 -8.24 -19.76 -15.72
C LEU A 172 -7.32 -20.75 -16.41
N ASP A 173 -6.58 -20.29 -17.42
CA ASP A 173 -5.45 -21.03 -17.96
C ASP A 173 -4.16 -20.75 -17.16
N ALA A 174 -3.09 -21.48 -17.49
CA ALA A 174 -1.81 -21.38 -16.78
C ALA A 174 -1.15 -19.99 -16.86
N ASN A 175 -1.44 -19.20 -17.89
CA ASN A 175 -0.90 -17.84 -18.04
C ASN A 175 -1.75 -16.81 -17.27
N GLU A 176 -3.02 -17.09 -17.04
CA GLU A 176 -3.97 -16.20 -16.36
C GLU A 176 -3.91 -16.32 -14.83
N VAL A 177 -3.62 -17.51 -14.30
CA VAL A 177 -3.45 -17.74 -12.85
C VAL A 177 -2.51 -16.72 -12.20
N PRO A 178 -1.26 -16.53 -12.67
CA PRO A 178 -0.35 -15.56 -12.07
C PRO A 178 -0.86 -14.11 -12.20
N VAL A 179 -1.59 -13.80 -13.28
CA VAL A 179 -2.18 -12.46 -13.48
C VAL A 179 -3.24 -12.16 -12.43
N ILE A 180 -4.16 -13.09 -12.19
CA ILE A 180 -5.22 -12.94 -11.18
C ILE A 180 -4.63 -12.95 -9.77
N ALA A 181 -3.70 -13.86 -9.46
CA ALA A 181 -3.06 -13.92 -8.15
C ALA A 181 -2.34 -12.61 -7.82
N GLU A 182 -1.52 -12.08 -8.73
CA GLU A 182 -0.83 -10.82 -8.51
C GLU A 182 -1.80 -9.63 -8.47
N MET A 183 -2.87 -9.63 -9.28
CA MET A 183 -3.93 -8.61 -9.21
C MET A 183 -4.61 -8.55 -7.84
N LEU A 184 -4.94 -9.71 -7.26
CA LEU A 184 -5.51 -9.83 -5.92
C LEU A 184 -4.50 -9.43 -4.83
N ALA A 185 -3.24 -9.82 -4.98
CA ALA A 185 -2.16 -9.44 -4.05
C ALA A 185 -1.99 -7.91 -3.99
N ARG A 186 -2.07 -7.21 -5.12
CA ARG A 186 -2.01 -5.73 -5.16
C ARG A 186 -3.15 -5.07 -4.37
N GLN A 187 -4.30 -5.72 -4.19
CA GLN A 187 -5.40 -5.16 -3.38
C GLN A 187 -5.10 -5.12 -1.88
N LEU A 188 -4.05 -5.85 -1.46
CA LEU A 188 -3.61 -5.96 -0.06
C LEU A 188 -2.39 -5.10 0.26
N ARG A 189 -1.62 -4.72 -0.76
CA ARG A 189 -0.47 -3.84 -0.61
C ARG A 189 -1.02 -2.41 -0.51
N ARG A 190 -0.77 -1.76 0.63
CA ARG A 190 -1.06 -0.34 0.83
C ARG A 190 0.11 0.44 0.28
#